data_AF-A0A944BMV4-F1
#
_entry.id   AF-A0A944BMV4-F1
#
_cell.length_a   1.000
_cell.length_b   1.000
_cell.length_c   1.000
_cell.angle_alpha   90.00
_cell.angle_beta   90.00
_cell.angle_gamma   90.00
#
_symmetry.space_group_name_H-M   'P 1'
#
loop_
_entity.id
_entity.type
_entity.pdbx_description
1 polymer ?
#
loop_
_entity_poly.entity_id
_entity_poly.type
_entity_poly.pdbx_seq_one_letter_code
_entity_poly.pdbx_strand_id
1 'polypeptide(L)' 'MEHLSSWKQTIESALAARDVDGDHDMSAAHAAFESFLEALESGECRAASPDASGHWHVARDVKQLILYGFRL' A
#
# COMPACT_ATOMS: atom_id res chain seq x y z
N MET A 1 0.91 -0.97 11.87
CA MET A 1 2.12 -0.54 11.14
C MET A 1 2.88 -1.72 10.53
N GLU A 2 2.99 -2.87 11.20
CA GLU A 2 3.67 -4.06 10.63
C GLU A 2 3.07 -4.54 9.30
N HIS A 3 1.74 -4.49 9.14
CA HIS A 3 1.07 -4.85 7.89
C HIS A 3 1.42 -3.93 6.71
N LEU A 4 1.68 -2.65 6.98
CA LEU A 4 1.88 -1.63 5.94
C LEU A 4 3.20 -1.85 5.19
N SER A 5 4.26 -2.20 5.93
CA SER A 5 5.55 -2.58 5.35
C SER A 5 5.44 -3.87 4.55
N SER A 6 4.65 -4.84 5.03
CA SER A 6 4.43 -6.12 4.33
C SER A 6 3.68 -5.94 3.02
N TRP A 7 2.56 -5.19 3.00
CA TRP A 7 1.84 -4.90 1.76
C TRP A 7 2.71 -4.20 0.75
N LYS A 8 3.46 -3.17 1.20
CA LYS A 8 4.36 -2.40 0.35
C LYS A 8 5.42 -3.29 -0.29
N GLN A 9 6.08 -4.13 0.50
CA GLN A 9 7.10 -5.04 -0.02
C GLN A 9 6.54 -6.05 -1.03
N THR A 10 5.39 -6.65 -0.76
CA THR A 10 4.74 -7.60 -1.69
C THR A 10 4.41 -6.93 -3.02
N ILE A 11 3.79 -5.74 -2.96
CA ILE A 11 3.37 -5.01 -4.16
C ILE A 11 4.59 -4.50 -4.95
N GLU A 12 5.59 -3.92 -4.29
CA GLU A 12 6.81 -3.44 -4.94
C GLU A 12 7.58 -4.57 -5.62
N SER A 13 7.66 -5.74 -4.98
CA SER A 13 8.37 -6.89 -5.55
C SER A 13 7.67 -7.43 -6.80
N ALA A 14 6.34 -7.55 -6.78
CA ALA A 14 5.57 -8.00 -7.93
C ALA A 14 5.62 -7.01 -9.11
N LEU A 15 5.50 -5.70 -8.81
CA LEU A 15 5.64 -4.66 -9.83
C LEU A 15 7.04 -4.66 -10.45
N ALA A 16 8.09 -4.80 -9.63
CA ALA A 16 9.46 -4.88 -10.12
C ALA A 16 9.69 -6.12 -11.00
N ALA A 17 9.15 -7.28 -10.62
CA ALA A 17 9.25 -8.50 -11.43
C ALA A 17 8.47 -8.38 -12.75
N ARG A 18 7.26 -7.80 -12.74
CA ARG A 18 6.48 -7.53 -13.95
C ARG A 18 7.21 -6.57 -14.89
N ASP A 19 7.83 -5.51 -14.36
CA ASP A 19 8.59 -4.54 -15.15
C ASP A 19 9.82 -5.18 -15.86
N VAL A 20 10.28 -6.37 -15.42
CA VAL A 20 11.38 -7.14 -16.03
C VAL A 20 10.86 -8.22 -16.99
N ASP A 21 9.93 -9.06 -16.54
CA ASP A 21 9.53 -10.29 -17.24
C ASP A 21 8.26 -10.13 -18.10
N GLY A 22 7.48 -9.07 -17.89
CA GLY A 22 6.23 -8.75 -18.61
C GLY A 22 5.03 -9.64 -18.25
N ASP A 23 5.25 -10.91 -17.94
CA ASP A 23 4.24 -11.91 -17.56
C ASP A 23 4.58 -12.50 -16.18
N HIS A 24 4.36 -11.70 -15.13
CA HIS A 24 4.57 -12.10 -13.74
C HIS A 24 3.22 -12.30 -13.03
N ASP A 25 3.15 -13.30 -12.15
CA ASP A 25 1.95 -13.53 -11.33
C ASP A 25 1.73 -12.37 -10.34
N MET A 26 0.62 -11.66 -10.51
CA MET A 26 0.26 -10.50 -9.69
C MET A 26 -0.73 -10.82 -8.56
N SER A 27 -1.17 -12.08 -8.42
CA SER A 27 -2.24 -12.47 -7.49
C SER A 27 -1.94 -12.08 -6.04
N ALA A 28 -0.71 -12.28 -5.58
CA ALA A 28 -0.28 -11.89 -4.24
C ALA A 28 -0.28 -10.37 -4.03
N ALA A 29 0.02 -9.60 -5.08
CA ALA A 29 0.01 -8.14 -5.03
C ALA A 29 -1.42 -7.59 -5.00
N HIS A 30 -2.34 -8.17 -5.78
CA HIS A 30 -3.77 -7.83 -5.71
C HIS A 30 -4.34 -8.17 -4.33
N ALA A 31 -4.06 -9.36 -3.79
CA ALA A 31 -4.52 -9.73 -2.45
C ALA A 31 -3.99 -8.80 -1.34
N ALA A 32 -2.70 -8.42 -1.41
CA ALA A 32 -2.12 -7.45 -0.49
C ALA A 32 -2.76 -6.07 -0.62
N PHE A 33 -3.11 -5.65 -1.84
CA PHE A 33 -3.75 -4.37 -2.09
C PHE A 33 -5.21 -4.34 -1.59
N GLU A 34 -5.97 -5.41 -1.78
CA GLU A 34 -7.33 -5.53 -1.24
C GLU A 34 -7.34 -5.46 0.29
N SER A 35 -6.46 -6.20 0.97
CA SER A 35 -6.32 -6.07 2.44
C SER A 35 -5.93 -4.65 2.88
N PHE A 36 -5.13 -3.94 2.08
CA PHE A 36 -4.81 -2.54 2.34
C PHE A 36 -6.03 -1.62 2.16
N LEU A 37 -6.87 -1.86 1.14
CA LEU A 37 -8.11 -1.10 0.93
C LEU A 37 -9.11 -1.31 2.08
N GLU A 38 -9.27 -2.54 2.56
CA GLU A 38 -10.10 -2.85 3.73
C GLU A 38 -9.62 -2.10 4.98
N ALA A 39 -8.30 -2.01 5.18
CA ALA A 39 -7.70 -1.24 6.28
C ALA A 39 -7.90 0.28 6.13
N LEU A 40 -7.95 0.81 4.90
CA LEU A 40 -8.32 2.20 4.64
C LEU A 40 -9.79 2.46 4.92
N GLU A 41 -10.68 1.57 4.45
CA GLU A 41 -12.13 1.71 4.56
C GLU A 41 -12.60 1.61 6.02
N SER A 42 -12.05 0.66 6.77
CA SER A 42 -12.30 0.53 8.22
C SER A 42 -11.67 1.66 9.05
N GLY A 43 -10.73 2.41 8.46
CA GLY A 43 -9.98 3.47 9.13
C GLY A 43 -8.88 2.99 10.06
N GLU A 44 -8.50 1.70 9.99
CA GLU A 44 -7.30 1.15 10.65
C GLU A 44 -6.04 1.88 10.20
N CYS A 45 -5.96 2.26 8.93
CA CYS A 45 -4.95 3.18 8.42
C CYS A 45 -5.57 4.40 7.74
N ARG A 46 -4.82 5.50 7.71
CA ARG A 46 -5.28 6.79 7.15
C ARG A 46 -4.14 7.48 6.42
N ALA A 47 -4.46 8.15 5.32
CA ALA A 47 -3.47 8.90 4.53
C ALA A 47 -2.91 10.13 5.26
N ALA A 48 -3.63 10.61 6.27
CA ALA A 48 -3.18 11.63 7.20
C ALA A 48 -3.91 11.48 8.55
N SER A 49 -3.24 11.85 9.64
CA SER A 49 -3.82 11.89 10.97
C SER A 49 -3.22 13.05 11.78
N PRO A 50 -3.96 13.64 12.73
CA PRO A 50 -3.38 14.61 13.65
C PRO A 50 -2.30 13.95 14.51
N ASP A 51 -1.21 14.68 14.76
CA ASP A 51 -0.20 14.32 15.75
C ASP A 51 -0.57 14.88 17.14
N ALA A 52 0.26 14.59 18.15
CA ALA A 52 0.04 15.03 19.53
C ALA A 52 0.06 16.57 19.69
N SER A 53 0.60 17.31 18.73
CA SER A 53 0.64 18.79 18.71
C SER A 53 -0.56 19.42 18.01
N GLY A 54 -1.46 18.62 17.44
CA GLY A 54 -2.61 19.09 16.68
C GLY A 54 -2.28 19.43 15.22
N HIS A 55 -1.06 19.17 14.76
CA HIS A 55 -0.71 19.29 13.35
C HIS A 55 -1.06 18.00 12.59
N TRP A 56 -1.32 18.11 11.29
CA TRP A 56 -1.59 16.95 10.46
C TRP A 56 -0.29 16.31 9.98
N HIS A 57 -0.05 15.07 10.38
CA HIS A 57 0.99 14.21 9.83
C HIS A 57 0.47 13.46 8.61
N VAL A 58 1.26 13.42 7.53
CA VAL A 58 0.92 12.70 6.30
C VAL A 58 1.61 11.34 6.28
N ALA A 59 0.83 10.27 6.17
CA ALA A 59 1.34 8.91 5.99
C ALA A 59 1.74 8.71 4.53
N ARG A 60 3.00 9.01 4.19
CA ARG A 60 3.51 8.90 2.81
C ARG A 60 3.36 7.49 2.24
N ASP A 61 3.63 6.47 3.04
CA ASP A 61 3.55 5.08 2.60
C ASP A 61 2.12 4.64 2.23
N VAL A 62 1.10 5.12 2.97
CA VAL A 62 -0.31 4.90 2.62
C VAL A 62 -0.62 5.49 1.24
N LYS A 63 -0.15 6.71 0.97
CA LYS A 63 -0.35 7.34 -0.34
C LYS A 63 0.40 6.62 -1.45
N GLN A 64 1.61 6.12 -1.17
CA GLN A 64 2.40 5.35 -2.13
C GLN A 64 1.69 4.02 -2.48
N LEU A 65 1.12 3.33 -1.50
CA LEU A 65 0.30 2.12 -1.73
C LEU A 65 -0.94 2.42 -2.57
N ILE A 66 -1.63 3.54 -2.35
CA ILE A 66 -2.74 3.99 -3.21
C ILE A 66 -2.26 4.14 -4.66
N LEU A 67 -1.08 4.75 -4.87
CA LEU A 67 -0.53 4.92 -6.22
C LEU A 67 -0.16 3.59 -6.87
N TYR A 68 0.28 2.61 -6.09
CA TYR A 68 0.53 1.26 -6.61
C TYR A 68 -0.73 0.55 -7.05
N GLY A 69 -1.87 0.81 -6.40
CA GLY A 69 -3.17 0.32 -6.86
C GLY A 69 -3.51 0.67 -8.31
N PHE A 70 -3.09 1.85 -8.80
CA PHE A 70 -3.28 2.23 -10.21
C PHE A 70 -2.32 1.51 -11.17
N ARG A 71 -1.27 0.89 -10.66
CA ARG A 71 -0.29 0.13 -11.46
C ARG A 71 -0.58 -1.36 -11.47
N LEU A 72 -1.31 -1.88 -10.50
CA LEU A 72 -1.74 -3.29 -10.42
C LEU A 72 -2.81 -3.60 -11.47
#